data_AF-A0A7D6AEX6-F1
#
_entry.id   AF-A0A7D6AEX6-F1
#
_cell.length_a   1.000
_cell.length_b   1.000
_cell.length_c   1.000
_cell.angle_alpha   90.00
_cell.angle_beta   90.00
_cell.angle_gamma   90.00
#
_symmetry.space_group_name_H-M   'P 1'
#
loop_
_entity.id
_entity.type
_entity.pdbx_description
1 polymer ?
#
loop_
_entity_poly.entity_id
_entity_poly.type
_entity_poly.pdbx_seq_one_letter_code
_entity_poly.pdbx_strand_id
1 'polypeptide(L)'
;MILDKETLFSLDQAVTASAVSKQIIDLTPVHGAFRDIGIGEPLELFAQVTEQAKAAGEATVQIKLETATDDKFSDAKSIFESVAIPIADLNAGKRIVAKVPQGVLKYLRLQYVVAEGPLTAGKFTAGINLTVDAHPIYDAVTQ
;
A
#
# COMPACT_ATOMS: atom_id res chain seq x y z
N MET A 1 -12.66 6.08 -9.29
CA MET A 1 -11.27 5.56 -9.40
C MET A 1 -11.28 4.37 -10.35
N ILE A 2 -10.43 4.39 -11.39
CA ILE A 2 -10.18 3.22 -12.25
C ILE A 2 -9.01 2.42 -11.65
N LEU A 3 -9.00 1.10 -11.80
CA LEU A 3 -7.87 0.24 -11.43
C LEU A 3 -7.25 -0.34 -12.68
N ASP A 4 -5.93 -0.25 -12.80
CA ASP A 4 -5.17 -0.91 -13.85
C ASP A 4 -4.42 -2.13 -13.28
N LYS A 5 -4.35 -3.20 -14.09
CA LYS A 5 -3.80 -4.48 -13.62
C LYS A 5 -2.29 -4.41 -13.37
N GLU A 6 -1.56 -3.64 -14.17
CA GLU A 6 -0.10 -3.57 -14.08
C GLU A 6 0.38 -2.65 -12.94
N THR A 7 -0.51 -1.80 -12.42
CA THR A 7 -0.25 -0.89 -11.30
C THR A 7 -0.84 -1.35 -9.97
N LEU A 8 -1.38 -2.57 -9.92
CA LEU A 8 -1.84 -3.23 -8.68
C LEU A 8 -0.69 -4.02 -8.04
N PHE A 9 -0.57 -3.87 -6.71
CA PHE A 9 0.28 -4.71 -5.87
C PHE A 9 -0.47 -5.94 -5.36
N SER A 10 -1.75 -5.77 -5.03
CA SER A 10 -2.59 -6.84 -4.50
C SER A 10 -4.06 -6.63 -4.88
N LEU A 11 -4.75 -7.75 -5.12
CA LEU A 11 -6.20 -7.79 -5.35
C LEU A 11 -6.79 -8.80 -4.37
N ASP A 12 -7.57 -8.33 -3.40
CA ASP A 12 -8.18 -9.11 -2.32
C ASP A 12 -7.21 -10.08 -1.64
N GLN A 13 -5.96 -9.66 -1.46
CA GLN A 13 -4.94 -10.48 -0.84
C GLN A 13 -5.27 -10.66 0.64
N ALA A 14 -5.49 -11.90 1.04
CA ALA A 14 -5.58 -12.27 2.45
C ALA A 14 -4.20 -12.11 3.11
N VAL A 15 -4.17 -11.40 4.23
CA VAL A 15 -2.98 -11.19 5.06
C VAL A 15 -3.26 -11.76 6.44
N THR A 16 -2.61 -12.88 6.77
CA THR A 16 -2.73 -13.55 8.09
C THR A 16 -1.49 -13.38 8.96
N ALA A 17 -0.34 -13.12 8.34
CA ALA A 17 0.91 -12.74 8.97
C ALA A 17 1.62 -11.69 8.09
N SER A 18 2.72 -11.13 8.58
CA SER A 18 3.54 -10.20 7.78
C SER A 18 3.92 -10.83 6.44
N ALA A 19 3.60 -10.14 5.34
CA ALA A 19 3.74 -10.66 3.99
C ALA A 19 3.92 -9.54 2.95
N VAL A 20 4.66 -9.83 1.89
CA VAL A 20 4.75 -8.98 0.70
C VAL A 20 3.46 -9.06 -0.12
N SER A 21 3.24 -8.08 -0.98
CA SER A 21 2.19 -8.06 -1.97
C SER A 21 2.33 -9.19 -2.99
N LYS A 22 1.22 -9.65 -3.57
CA LYS A 22 1.22 -10.73 -4.58
C LYS A 22 1.88 -10.33 -5.89
N GLN A 23 1.87 -9.05 -6.22
CA GLN A 23 2.47 -8.53 -7.43
C GLN A 23 3.55 -7.50 -7.11
N ILE A 24 4.59 -7.51 -7.93
CA ILE A 24 5.65 -6.52 -8.00
C ILE A 24 5.37 -5.68 -9.25
N ILE A 25 5.49 -4.36 -9.12
CA ILE A 25 5.44 -3.46 -10.28
C ILE A 25 6.87 -3.31 -10.80
N ASP A 26 7.08 -3.67 -12.07
CA ASP A 26 8.31 -3.38 -12.82
C ASP A 26 8.06 -2.14 -13.69
N LEU A 27 8.87 -1.09 -13.49
CA LEU A 27 8.74 0.17 -14.21
C LEU A 27 9.47 0.19 -15.56
N THR A 28 9.86 -0.97 -16.10
CA THR A 28 10.42 -1.08 -17.46
C THR A 28 9.52 -0.45 -18.54
N PRO A 29 10.10 0.06 -19.64
CA PRO A 29 11.53 0.14 -19.95
C PRO A 29 12.25 1.28 -19.20
N VAL A 30 13.48 1.01 -18.73
CA VAL A 30 14.34 1.98 -18.04
C VAL A 30 15.79 1.86 -18.56
N HIS A 31 16.50 2.98 -18.67
CA HIS A 31 17.91 3.03 -19.09
C HIS A 31 18.91 2.86 -17.91
N GLY A 32 18.46 2.25 -16.80
CA GLY A 32 19.23 2.11 -15.57
C GLY A 32 18.47 1.31 -14.52
N ALA A 33 18.86 1.46 -13.25
CA ALA A 33 18.25 0.73 -12.13
C ALA A 33 17.10 1.50 -11.43
N PHE A 34 16.67 2.64 -11.98
CA PHE A 34 15.63 3.47 -11.38
C PHE A 34 14.72 4.15 -12.41
N ARG A 35 13.50 4.45 -11.97
CA ARG A 35 12.55 5.33 -12.65
C ARG A 35 11.72 6.02 -11.59
N ASP A 36 12.08 7.25 -11.27
CA ASP A 36 11.47 7.94 -10.14
C ASP A 36 10.10 8.52 -10.51
N ILE A 37 9.04 7.73 -10.30
CA ILE A 37 7.66 8.16 -10.53
C ILE A 37 7.07 8.98 -9.37
N GLY A 38 7.84 9.20 -8.30
CA GLY A 38 7.49 10.13 -7.22
C GLY A 38 7.83 11.58 -7.56
N ILE A 39 8.56 11.82 -8.65
CA ILE A 39 8.87 13.16 -9.17
C ILE A 39 7.88 13.53 -10.28
N GLY A 40 7.42 14.79 -10.27
CA GLY A 40 6.54 15.33 -11.30
C GLY A 40 5.08 15.32 -10.86
N GLU A 41 4.20 14.74 -11.69
CA GLU A 41 2.77 14.65 -11.40
C GLU A 41 2.54 13.70 -10.19
N PRO A 42 1.92 14.17 -9.09
CA PRO A 42 1.85 13.37 -7.87
C PRO A 42 0.89 12.17 -7.97
N LEU A 43 1.47 10.99 -8.18
CA LEU A 43 0.73 9.72 -8.14
C LEU A 43 0.32 9.36 -6.70
N GLU A 44 -0.82 8.68 -6.59
CA GLU A 44 -1.41 8.22 -5.33
C GLU A 44 -1.19 6.73 -5.15
N LEU A 45 -0.55 6.36 -4.04
CA LEU A 45 -0.62 5.02 -3.47
C LEU A 45 -1.95 4.88 -2.73
N PHE A 46 -2.66 3.78 -2.96
CA PHE A 46 -3.80 3.39 -2.15
C PHE A 46 -3.67 1.97 -1.64
N ALA A 47 -4.22 1.72 -0.45
CA ALA A 47 -4.51 0.39 0.06
C ALA A 47 -5.90 0.40 0.69
N GLN A 48 -6.79 -0.40 0.14
CA GLN A 48 -8.17 -0.54 0.59
C GLN A 48 -8.36 -1.87 1.29
N VAL A 49 -8.94 -1.82 2.49
CA VAL A 49 -9.44 -2.99 3.20
C VAL A 49 -10.72 -3.46 2.50
N THR A 50 -10.69 -4.65 1.93
CA THR A 50 -11.86 -5.26 1.28
C THR A 50 -12.58 -6.26 2.18
N GLU A 51 -11.86 -6.83 3.14
CA GLU A 51 -12.42 -7.60 4.25
C GLU A 51 -11.75 -7.13 5.55
N GLN A 52 -12.54 -6.85 6.58
CA GLN A 52 -12.05 -6.35 7.86
C GLN A 52 -10.96 -7.25 8.45
N ALA A 53 -9.91 -6.61 8.97
CA ALA A 53 -8.86 -7.32 9.71
C ALA A 53 -9.39 -7.80 11.07
N LYS A 54 -9.14 -9.08 11.41
CA LYS A 54 -9.52 -9.67 12.70
C LYS A 54 -8.35 -10.46 13.27
N ALA A 55 -8.22 -10.48 14.58
CA ALA A 55 -7.27 -11.31 15.32
C ALA A 55 -7.87 -11.65 16.70
N ALA A 56 -7.19 -12.51 17.47
CA ALA A 56 -7.59 -12.81 18.85
C ALA A 56 -7.31 -11.64 19.81
N GLY A 57 -6.32 -10.80 19.50
CA GLY A 57 -5.92 -9.64 20.29
C GLY A 57 -5.88 -8.34 19.47
N GLU A 58 -5.24 -7.33 20.03
CA GLU A 58 -5.11 -5.99 19.44
C GLU A 58 -3.96 -5.92 18.41
N ALA A 59 -4.08 -6.72 17.35
CA ALA A 59 -3.11 -6.70 16.27
C ALA A 59 -3.09 -5.33 15.56
N THR A 60 -1.98 -5.02 14.91
CA THR A 60 -1.86 -3.85 14.04
C THR A 60 -1.37 -4.26 12.66
N VAL A 61 -1.72 -3.47 11.64
CA VAL A 61 -1.18 -3.60 10.29
C VAL A 61 -0.53 -2.29 9.88
N GLN A 62 0.74 -2.37 9.50
CA GLN A 62 1.48 -1.28 8.86
C GLN A 62 1.69 -1.63 7.40
N ILE A 63 1.47 -0.67 6.50
CA ILE A 63 1.70 -0.82 5.07
C ILE A 63 2.97 -0.06 4.72
N LYS A 64 3.91 -0.74 4.07
CA LYS A 64 5.16 -0.15 3.58
C LYS A 64 5.24 -0.27 2.07
N LEU A 65 5.56 0.84 1.39
CA LEU A 65 5.98 0.81 -0.01
C LEU A 65 7.49 0.62 -0.04
N GLU A 66 7.92 -0.46 -0.67
CA GLU A 66 9.32 -0.80 -0.83
C GLU A 66 9.72 -0.68 -2.29
N THR A 67 10.96 -0.24 -2.51
CA THR A 67 11.58 -0.16 -3.82
C THR A 67 12.93 -0.86 -3.86
N ALA A 68 13.31 -1.38 -5.02
CA ALA A 68 14.54 -2.13 -5.23
C ALA A 68 15.06 -2.00 -6.67
N THR A 69 16.33 -2.36 -6.87
CA THR A 69 16.94 -2.43 -8.21
C THR A 69 16.69 -3.76 -8.92
N ASP A 70 16.32 -4.82 -8.19
CA ASP A 70 16.00 -6.15 -8.72
C ASP A 70 14.65 -6.71 -8.22
N ASP A 71 14.16 -7.73 -8.91
CA ASP A 71 12.87 -8.39 -8.66
C ASP A 71 12.85 -9.28 -7.41
N LYS A 72 14.02 -9.59 -6.84
CA LYS A 72 14.18 -10.32 -5.58
C LYS A 72 14.18 -9.38 -4.38
N PHE A 73 14.22 -8.07 -4.63
CA PHE A 73 14.31 -7.04 -3.60
C PHE A 73 15.56 -7.21 -2.72
N SER A 74 16.70 -7.57 -3.32
CA SER A 74 17.96 -7.78 -2.59
C SER A 74 18.46 -6.54 -1.87
N ASP A 75 18.12 -5.35 -2.38
CA ASP A 75 18.50 -4.03 -1.87
C ASP A 75 17.28 -3.19 -1.44
N ALA A 76 16.22 -3.86 -0.97
CA ALA A 76 14.96 -3.24 -0.61
C ALA A 76 15.11 -2.02 0.30
N LYS A 77 14.41 -0.93 -0.06
CA LYS A 77 14.28 0.28 0.75
C LYS A 77 12.82 0.62 0.90
N SER A 78 12.37 0.87 2.13
CA SER A 78 11.06 1.46 2.34
C SER A 78 11.10 2.96 2.02
N ILE A 79 10.23 3.40 1.12
CA ILE A 79 10.09 4.80 0.72
C ILE A 79 8.82 5.44 1.31
N PHE A 80 7.85 4.63 1.72
CA PHE A 80 6.68 5.07 2.48
C PHE A 80 6.38 4.03 3.55
N GLU A 81 6.02 4.51 4.74
CA GLU A 81 5.48 3.69 5.82
C GLU A 81 4.23 4.38 6.38
N SER A 82 3.11 3.65 6.46
CA SER A 82 1.97 4.11 7.22
C SER A 82 2.28 4.08 8.73
N VAL A 83 1.42 4.69 9.53
CA VAL A 83 1.35 4.34 10.97
C VAL A 83 0.97 2.87 11.13
N ALA A 84 1.28 2.27 12.27
CA ALA A 84 0.72 0.97 12.64
C ALA A 84 -0.77 1.16 12.95
N ILE A 85 -1.65 0.64 12.11
CA ILE A 85 -3.10 0.86 12.22
C ILE A 85 -3.69 -0.29 13.04
N PRO A 86 -4.37 -0.02 14.16
CA PRO A 86 -5.10 -1.03 14.91
C PRO A 86 -6.15 -1.73 14.04
N ILE A 87 -6.32 -3.05 14.19
CA ILE A 87 -7.32 -3.79 13.41
C ILE A 87 -8.76 -3.30 13.60
N ALA A 88 -9.05 -2.65 14.74
CA ALA A 88 -10.34 -2.00 15.00
C ALA A 88 -10.67 -0.86 14.02
N ASP A 89 -9.64 -0.20 13.47
CA ASP A 89 -9.77 0.89 12.50
C ASP A 89 -9.73 0.40 11.05
N LEU A 90 -9.39 -0.88 10.83
CA LEU A 90 -9.28 -1.53 9.52
C LEU A 90 -10.59 -2.25 9.14
N ASN A 91 -11.69 -1.50 9.14
CA ASN A 91 -12.99 -1.97 8.67
C ASN A 91 -13.04 -2.06 7.14
N ALA A 92 -13.92 -2.91 6.60
CA ALA A 92 -14.13 -2.97 5.15
C ALA A 92 -14.50 -1.59 4.58
N GLY A 93 -13.85 -1.19 3.49
CA GLY A 93 -13.97 0.13 2.89
C GLY A 93 -12.98 1.17 3.44
N LYS A 94 -12.30 0.92 4.57
CA LYS A 94 -11.20 1.78 5.02
C LYS A 94 -10.13 1.84 3.93
N ARG A 95 -9.70 3.06 3.60
CA ARG A 95 -8.65 3.31 2.63
C ARG A 95 -7.51 4.06 3.28
N ILE A 96 -6.30 3.56 3.07
CA ILE A 96 -5.04 4.23 3.35
C ILE A 96 -4.59 4.84 2.03
N VAL A 97 -4.29 6.14 2.03
CA VAL A 97 -3.89 6.89 0.84
C VAL A 97 -2.63 7.69 1.18
N ALA A 98 -1.68 7.72 0.26
CA ALA A 98 -0.50 8.56 0.34
C ALA A 98 -0.01 8.90 -1.06
N LYS A 99 0.74 10.01 -1.19
CA LYS A 99 1.51 10.26 -2.41
C LYS A 99 2.67 9.27 -2.52
N VAL A 100 2.98 8.82 -3.74
CA VAL A 100 4.20 8.05 -4.01
C VAL A 100 5.41 8.96 -3.75
N PRO A 101 6.29 8.65 -2.78
CA PRO A 101 7.43 9.50 -2.49
C PRO A 101 8.51 9.42 -3.56
N GLN A 102 9.41 10.40 -3.57
CA GLN A 102 10.61 10.37 -4.41
C GLN A 102 11.57 9.25 -3.98
N GLY A 103 12.51 8.92 -4.84
CA GLY A 103 13.50 7.85 -4.63
C GLY A 103 13.06 6.49 -5.15
N VAL A 104 12.05 6.44 -6.03
CA VAL A 104 11.58 5.18 -6.63
C VAL A 104 12.66 4.60 -7.56
N LEU A 105 13.02 3.35 -7.31
CA LEU A 105 13.88 2.51 -8.14
C LEU A 105 13.04 1.72 -9.15
N LYS A 106 13.65 0.74 -9.85
CA LYS A 106 13.00 0.03 -10.95
C LYS A 106 11.79 -0.80 -10.50
N TYR A 107 11.88 -1.43 -9.32
CA TYR A 107 10.84 -2.32 -8.80
C TYR A 107 10.16 -1.72 -7.60
N LEU A 108 8.85 -1.94 -7.49
CA LEU A 108 8.03 -1.57 -6.35
C LEU A 108 7.22 -2.77 -5.84
N ARG A 109 7.07 -2.88 -4.52
CA ARG A 109 6.12 -3.80 -3.89
C ARG A 109 5.56 -3.17 -2.62
N LEU A 110 4.45 -3.73 -2.14
CA LEU A 110 3.99 -3.44 -0.78
C LEU A 110 4.43 -4.55 0.17
N GLN A 111 4.72 -4.16 1.41
CA GLN A 111 4.89 -5.06 2.54
C GLN A 111 3.79 -4.75 3.56
N TYR A 112 3.02 -5.76 3.92
CA TYR A 112 2.09 -5.71 5.04
C TYR A 112 2.81 -6.24 6.27
N VAL A 113 3.02 -5.40 7.27
CA VAL A 113 3.65 -5.77 8.55
C VAL A 113 2.56 -5.92 9.60
N VAL A 114 2.37 -7.14 10.08
CA VAL A 114 1.43 -7.47 11.15
C VAL A 114 2.19 -7.58 12.46
N ALA A 115 1.84 -6.77 13.46
CA ALA A 115 2.34 -6.91 14.83
C ALA A 115 1.23 -7.44 15.75
N GLU A 116 1.61 -8.18 16.79
CA GLU A 116 0.67 -8.85 17.73
C GLU A 116 -0.37 -9.75 17.03
N GLY A 117 0.00 -10.31 15.87
CA GLY A 117 -0.81 -11.26 15.09
C GLY A 117 -0.75 -12.71 15.62
N PRO A 118 -1.21 -13.69 14.83
CA PRO A 118 -1.66 -13.60 13.44
C PRO A 118 -3.08 -13.02 13.30
N LEU A 119 -3.37 -12.48 12.12
CA LEU A 119 -4.73 -12.16 11.73
C LEU A 119 -5.47 -13.44 11.35
N THR A 120 -6.74 -13.55 11.76
CA THR A 120 -7.67 -14.61 11.37
C THR A 120 -8.50 -14.24 10.14
N ALA A 121 -8.60 -12.94 9.83
CA ALA A 121 -9.19 -12.40 8.61
C ALA A 121 -8.54 -11.05 8.27
N GLY A 122 -8.68 -10.62 7.03
CA GLY A 122 -8.14 -9.35 6.56
C GLY A 122 -7.71 -9.45 5.10
N LYS A 123 -8.38 -8.70 4.21
CA LYS A 123 -8.03 -8.65 2.79
C LYS A 123 -7.77 -7.22 2.34
N PHE A 124 -6.76 -7.08 1.49
CA PHE A 124 -6.29 -5.78 1.02
C PHE A 124 -6.14 -5.77 -0.51
N THR A 125 -6.76 -4.76 -1.13
CA THR A 125 -6.55 -4.40 -2.53
C THR A 125 -5.76 -3.09 -2.56
N ALA A 126 -4.61 -3.08 -3.23
CA ALA A 126 -3.69 -1.95 -3.20
C ALA A 126 -2.96 -1.76 -4.52
N GLY A 127 -2.63 -0.52 -4.85
CA GLY A 127 -2.02 -0.14 -6.11
C GLY A 127 -1.69 1.35 -6.19
N ILE A 128 -1.25 1.77 -7.37
CA ILE A 128 -0.95 3.17 -7.68
C ILE A 128 -1.97 3.69 -8.69
N ASN A 129 -2.47 4.90 -8.48
CA ASN A 129 -3.38 5.58 -9.39
C ASN A 129 -2.99 7.05 -9.57
N LEU A 130 -3.48 7.66 -10.66
CA LEU A 130 -3.32 9.11 -10.87
C LEU A 130 -4.06 9.91 -9.79
N THR A 131 -5.30 9.52 -9.50
CA THR A 131 -6.13 10.14 -8.46
C THR A 131 -6.97 9.07 -7.77
N VAL A 132 -6.98 9.12 -6.44
CA VAL A 132 -7.92 8.31 -5.65
C VAL A 132 -9.29 8.96 -5.60
N ASP A 133 -10.32 8.13 -5.45
CA ASP A 133 -11.66 8.61 -5.13
C ASP A 133 -11.70 8.97 -3.64
N ALA A 134 -11.73 10.26 -3.33
CA ALA A 134 -11.71 10.75 -1.96
C ALA A 134 -12.80 11.82 -1.76
N HIS A 135 -13.79 11.47 -0.96
CA HIS A 135 -14.92 12.35 -0.62
C HIS A 135 -15.05 12.41 0.91
N PRO A 136 -14.09 13.03 1.62
CA PRO A 136 -14.21 13.21 3.06
C PRO A 136 -15.39 14.13 3.36
N ILE A 137 -16.11 13.84 4.44
CA ILE A 137 -17.13 14.74 4.98
C ILE A 137 -16.37 15.87 5.68
N TYR A 138 -16.68 17.12 5.30
CA TYR A 138 -16.16 18.30 5.94
C TYR A 138 -17.20 18.82 6.93
N ASP A 139 -16.83 18.89 8.20
CA ASP A 139 -17.67 19.53 9.20
C ASP A 139 -17.68 21.04 8.97
N ALA A 140 -18.86 21.64 9.03
CA ALA A 140 -18.97 23.09 9.04
C ALA A 140 -18.33 23.62 10.32
N VAL A 141 -17.42 24.59 10.20
CA VAL A 141 -16.92 25.33 11.36
C VAL A 141 -18.09 26.15 11.90
N THR A 142 -18.69 25.72 12.99
CA THR A 142 -19.59 26.56 13.79
C THR A 142 -18.73 27.61 14.49
N GLN A 143 -18.84 28.87 14.04
CA GLN A 143 -18.26 30.04 14.70
C GLN A 143 -19.01 30.38 15.98
#